data_AF-A3XHD8-F1
#
_entry.id   AF-A3XHD8-F1
#
_cell.length_a   1.000
_cell.length_b   1.000
_cell.length_c   1.000
_cell.angle_alpha   90.00
_cell.angle_beta   90.00
_cell.angle_gamma   90.00
#
_symmetry.space_group_name_H-M   'P 1'
#
loop_
_entity.id
_entity.type
_entity.pdbx_description
1 polymer ?
#
loop_
_entity_poly.entity_id
_entity_poly.type
_entity_poly.pdbx_seq_one_letter_code
_entity_poly.pdbx_strand_id
1 'polypeptide(L)'
;MKKVLFSILILLISCSDKKSEPQKTVTELEKNWAEFKTKDSIPKLLTLTLKKVLKNDFEIANPNEEFNRTDVIINDSIPTRQLRMLSRKSNTWRIAYIQGGFAKHYVYADCNIINDSISDFKISQTNLKLENNDSIDKYLADKKLIPKKVEIIIN
;
A
#
# COMPACT_ATOMS: atom_id res chain seq x y z
N MET A 1 35.48 -49.84 -32.45
CA MET A 1 35.81 -48.46 -32.03
C MET A 1 35.33 -47.47 -33.08
N LYS A 2 34.18 -46.80 -32.87
CA LYS A 2 33.74 -45.61 -33.62
C LYS A 2 32.92 -44.75 -32.65
N LYS A 3 33.16 -43.44 -32.75
CA LYS A 3 32.99 -42.43 -31.71
C LYS A 3 31.53 -41.95 -31.57
N VAL A 4 31.22 -41.57 -30.35
CA VAL A 4 30.02 -40.87 -29.85
C VAL A 4 29.81 -39.53 -30.57
N LEU A 5 28.56 -39.13 -30.76
CA LEU A 5 28.15 -37.71 -30.78
C LEU A 5 26.70 -37.58 -30.30
N PHE A 6 26.54 -37.40 -28.99
CA PHE A 6 25.30 -36.90 -28.38
C PHE A 6 25.19 -35.41 -28.70
N SER A 7 24.19 -35.03 -29.49
CA SER A 7 23.87 -33.62 -29.74
C SER A 7 22.91 -33.16 -28.65
N ILE A 8 23.45 -32.53 -27.60
CA ILE A 8 22.65 -31.81 -26.59
C ILE A 8 22.34 -30.44 -27.18
N LEU A 9 21.08 -30.27 -27.59
CA LEU A 9 20.52 -29.00 -28.04
C LEU A 9 20.36 -28.08 -26.82
N ILE A 10 21.32 -27.17 -26.61
CA ILE A 10 21.23 -26.11 -25.62
C ILE A 10 20.26 -25.06 -26.15
N LEU A 11 18.99 -25.17 -25.76
CA LEU A 11 18.01 -24.11 -25.92
C LEU A 11 18.36 -22.99 -24.93
N LEU A 12 18.97 -21.93 -25.45
CA LEU A 12 19.23 -20.69 -24.76
C LEU A 12 17.90 -20.07 -24.31
N ILE A 13 17.58 -20.23 -23.02
CA ILE A 13 16.53 -19.44 -22.37
C ILE A 13 17.09 -18.02 -22.30
N SER A 14 16.70 -17.20 -23.27
CA SER A 14 16.87 -15.75 -23.23
C SER A 14 16.11 -15.23 -22.01
N CYS A 15 16.82 -15.06 -20.89
CA CYS A 15 16.30 -14.35 -19.73
C CYS A 15 16.20 -12.88 -20.11
N SER A 16 14.98 -12.47 -20.44
CA SER A 16 14.59 -11.07 -20.52
C SER A 16 14.93 -10.40 -19.19
N ASP A 17 15.85 -9.42 -19.24
CA ASP A 17 16.25 -8.59 -18.11
C ASP A 17 15.03 -7.83 -17.57
N LYS A 18 14.33 -8.46 -16.62
CA LYS A 18 13.44 -7.72 -15.72
C LYS A 18 14.34 -6.85 -14.87
N LYS A 19 14.36 -5.54 -15.15
CA LYS A 19 14.90 -4.52 -14.24
C LYS A 19 14.31 -4.79 -12.86
N SER A 20 15.13 -5.36 -11.98
CA SER A 20 14.81 -5.49 -10.57
C SER A 20 14.67 -4.07 -10.02
N GLU A 21 13.51 -3.77 -9.43
CA GLU A 21 13.39 -2.59 -8.59
C GLU A 21 14.49 -2.63 -7.51
N PRO A 22 15.05 -1.49 -7.10
CA PRO A 22 16.12 -1.47 -6.11
C PRO A 22 15.64 -2.14 -4.82
N GLN A 23 16.19 -3.33 -4.52
CA GLN A 23 16.04 -3.95 -3.21
C GLN A 23 16.74 -3.06 -2.19
N LYS A 24 15.99 -2.16 -1.55
CA LYS A 24 16.46 -1.43 -0.38
C LYS A 24 16.92 -2.44 0.67
N THR A 25 18.12 -2.24 1.20
CA THR A 25 18.69 -3.14 2.21
C THR A 25 17.81 -3.13 3.47
N VAL A 26 17.79 -4.24 4.23
CA VAL A 26 17.06 -4.34 5.53
C VAL A 26 17.39 -3.14 6.44
N THR A 27 18.64 -2.68 6.39
CA THR A 27 19.15 -1.54 7.15
C THR A 27 18.54 -0.19 6.76
N GLU A 28 18.14 0.01 5.49
CA GLU A 28 17.48 1.25 5.04
C GLU A 28 16.02 1.30 5.50
N LEU A 29 15.34 0.15 5.56
CA LEU A 29 13.97 0.03 6.06
C LEU A 29 13.87 0.34 7.55
N GLU A 30 14.93 0.10 8.32
CA GLU A 30 14.94 0.38 9.76
C GLU A 30 15.02 1.89 10.07
N LYS A 31 15.72 2.67 9.24
CA LYS A 31 16.02 4.08 9.55
C LYS A 31 15.08 5.06 8.86
N ASN A 32 14.69 4.78 7.62
CA ASN A 32 13.93 5.69 6.77
C ASN A 32 12.62 5.07 6.29
N TRP A 33 11.69 5.92 5.88
CA TRP A 33 10.50 5.47 5.17
C TRP A 33 10.90 4.89 3.81
N ALA A 34 10.58 3.62 3.58
CA ALA A 34 10.54 3.06 2.24
C ALA A 34 9.15 3.23 1.66
N GLU A 35 9.07 3.86 0.49
CA GLU A 35 7.83 4.09 -0.24
C GLU A 35 7.60 2.99 -1.26
N PHE A 36 6.33 2.60 -1.38
CA PHE A 36 5.84 1.61 -2.33
C PHE A 36 4.88 2.28 -3.29
N LYS A 37 5.03 1.99 -4.58
CA LYS A 37 4.36 2.76 -5.65
C LYS A 37 3.05 2.15 -6.11
N THR A 38 2.72 0.93 -5.68
CA THR A 38 1.56 0.18 -6.17
C THR A 38 0.73 -0.36 -5.03
N LYS A 39 -0.57 -0.54 -5.28
CA LYS A 39 -1.53 -1.16 -4.36
C LYS A 39 -1.17 -2.62 -4.04
N ASP A 40 -0.49 -3.30 -4.96
CA ASP A 40 -0.10 -4.70 -4.78
C ASP A 40 0.96 -4.88 -3.68
N SER A 41 1.63 -3.79 -3.29
CA SER A 41 2.56 -3.76 -2.17
C SER A 41 1.86 -3.62 -0.81
N ILE A 42 0.54 -3.39 -0.77
CA ILE A 42 -0.22 -3.29 0.49
C ILE A 42 -0.22 -4.68 1.15
N PRO A 43 0.24 -4.82 2.40
CA PRO A 43 0.17 -6.09 3.10
C PRO A 43 -1.26 -6.63 3.17
N LYS A 44 -1.46 -7.91 2.85
CA LYS A 44 -2.78 -8.55 2.90
C LYS A 44 -3.48 -8.32 4.25
N LEU A 45 -2.73 -8.39 5.35
CA LEU A 45 -3.26 -8.15 6.69
C LEU A 45 -3.77 -6.72 6.89
N LEU A 46 -3.11 -5.72 6.29
CA LEU A 46 -3.57 -4.33 6.30
C LEU A 46 -4.88 -4.16 5.52
N THR A 47 -4.97 -4.77 4.32
CA THR A 47 -6.20 -4.78 3.51
C THR A 47 -7.37 -5.41 4.26
N LEU A 48 -7.16 -6.58 4.89
CA LEU A 48 -8.19 -7.26 5.69
C LEU A 48 -8.62 -6.43 6.90
N THR A 49 -7.68 -5.76 7.54
CA THR A 49 -7.96 -4.87 8.68
C THR A 49 -8.79 -3.67 8.24
N LEU A 50 -8.43 -3.02 7.13
CA LEU A 50 -9.20 -1.90 6.58
C LEU A 50 -10.61 -2.34 6.19
N LYS A 51 -10.77 -3.49 5.53
CA LYS A 51 -12.07 -4.10 5.20
C LYS A 51 -12.95 -4.23 6.46
N LYS A 52 -12.37 -4.77 7.54
CA LYS A 52 -13.06 -5.00 8.81
C LYS A 52 -13.44 -3.71 9.52
N VAL A 53 -12.50 -2.76 9.64
CA VAL A 53 -12.71 -1.48 10.34
C VAL A 53 -13.73 -0.61 9.60
N LEU A 54 -13.67 -0.58 8.27
CA LEU A 54 -14.55 0.24 7.44
C LEU A 54 -15.90 -0.41 7.15
N LYS A 55 -16.07 -1.70 7.50
CA LYS A 55 -17.29 -2.49 7.27
C LYS A 55 -17.76 -2.47 5.81
N ASN A 56 -16.81 -2.48 4.87
CA ASN A 56 -17.07 -2.51 3.44
C ASN A 56 -15.97 -3.26 2.70
N ASP A 57 -16.21 -3.57 1.43
CA ASP A 57 -15.13 -4.08 0.58
C ASP A 57 -14.07 -3.00 0.39
N PHE A 58 -12.81 -3.39 0.62
CA PHE A 58 -11.66 -2.52 0.48
C PHE A 58 -10.98 -2.76 -0.87
N GLU A 59 -11.48 -2.09 -1.89
CA GLU A 59 -10.83 -1.99 -3.19
C GLU A 59 -10.23 -0.59 -3.38
N ILE A 60 -9.08 -0.54 -4.05
CA ILE A 60 -8.29 0.68 -4.24
C ILE A 60 -7.54 0.63 -5.58
N ALA A 61 -7.48 1.76 -6.28
CA ALA A 61 -6.71 1.95 -7.50
C ALA A 61 -5.25 2.30 -7.19
N ASN A 62 -4.32 1.99 -8.11
CA ASN A 62 -2.94 2.47 -8.01
C ASN A 62 -2.90 4.02 -8.06
N PRO A 63 -1.77 4.63 -7.65
CA PRO A 63 -1.55 6.04 -7.92
C PRO A 63 -1.71 6.32 -9.43
N ASN A 64 -2.46 7.37 -9.76
CA ASN A 64 -2.76 7.81 -11.13
C ASN A 64 -3.73 6.95 -11.95
N GLU A 65 -4.17 5.80 -11.45
CA GLU A 65 -5.27 5.04 -12.09
C GLU A 65 -6.62 5.73 -11.88
N GLU A 66 -7.54 5.52 -12.82
CA GLU A 66 -8.91 6.03 -12.69
C GLU A 66 -9.63 5.40 -11.50
N PHE A 67 -10.46 6.20 -10.83
CA PHE A 67 -11.29 5.77 -9.71
C PHE A 67 -12.56 6.61 -9.67
N ASN A 68 -13.63 6.10 -9.08
CA ASN A 68 -14.88 6.83 -8.88
C ASN A 68 -14.66 7.99 -7.89
N ARG A 69 -14.42 9.20 -8.43
CA ARG A 69 -14.11 10.40 -7.63
C ARG A 69 -15.35 11.00 -6.96
N THR A 70 -16.51 10.84 -7.59
CA THR A 70 -17.81 11.39 -7.18
C THR A 70 -18.85 10.29 -7.14
N ASP A 71 -19.97 10.56 -6.47
CA ASP A 71 -21.16 9.70 -6.43
C ASP A 71 -22.17 9.99 -7.56
N VAL A 72 -21.91 10.97 -8.43
CA VAL A 72 -22.82 11.37 -9.53
C VAL A 72 -22.77 10.41 -10.73
N ILE A 73 -21.56 10.02 -11.15
CA ILE A 73 -21.32 9.06 -12.23
C ILE A 73 -20.46 7.97 -11.62
N ILE A 74 -21.07 6.79 -11.43
CA ILE A 74 -20.41 5.62 -10.83
C ILE A 74 -20.19 4.61 -11.94
N ASN A 75 -18.93 4.19 -12.11
CA ASN A 75 -18.57 3.02 -12.90
C ASN A 75 -18.24 1.87 -11.95
N ASP A 76 -19.10 0.86 -11.90
CA ASP A 76 -18.95 -0.29 -10.98
C ASP A 76 -17.69 -1.13 -11.22
N SER A 77 -16.97 -0.90 -12.34
CA SER A 77 -15.74 -1.62 -12.68
C SER A 77 -14.47 -1.00 -12.08
N ILE A 78 -14.57 0.17 -11.45
CA ILE A 78 -13.43 0.86 -10.84
C ILE A 78 -13.70 1.21 -9.37
N PRO A 79 -12.67 1.20 -8.51
CA PRO A 79 -12.86 1.44 -7.08
C PRO A 79 -13.22 2.90 -6.79
N THR A 80 -13.77 3.16 -5.60
CA THR A 80 -14.01 4.52 -5.08
C THR A 80 -12.80 5.11 -4.34
N ARG A 81 -11.68 4.38 -4.30
CA ARG A 81 -10.46 4.76 -3.59
C ARG A 81 -9.28 4.77 -4.53
N GLN A 82 -8.37 5.71 -4.34
CA GLN A 82 -7.08 5.72 -5.02
C GLN A 82 -5.95 5.86 -4.01
N LEU A 83 -4.93 5.00 -4.14
CA LEU A 83 -3.74 5.05 -3.31
C LEU A 83 -2.99 6.37 -3.55
N ARG A 84 -2.64 7.07 -2.46
CA ARG A 84 -1.83 8.30 -2.53
C ARG A 84 -0.44 8.08 -1.97
N MET A 85 -0.31 7.21 -0.96
CA MET A 85 0.98 6.87 -0.37
C MET A 85 0.88 5.53 0.34
N LEU A 86 1.92 4.71 0.20
CA LEU A 86 2.17 3.53 1.03
C LEU A 86 3.64 3.57 1.44
N SER A 87 3.90 3.48 2.75
CA SER A 87 5.26 3.49 3.25
C SER A 87 5.44 2.56 4.44
N ARG A 88 6.67 2.08 4.61
CA ARG A 88 7.09 1.25 5.74
C ARG A 88 8.36 1.82 6.35
N LYS A 89 8.42 1.84 7.69
CA LYS A 89 9.63 2.09 8.47
C LYS A 89 9.67 1.10 9.63
N SER A 90 10.69 0.26 9.68
CA SER A 90 10.76 -0.90 10.57
C SER A 90 9.49 -1.77 10.44
N ASN A 91 8.74 -1.96 11.52
CA ASN A 91 7.47 -2.69 11.52
C ASN A 91 6.25 -1.79 11.30
N THR A 92 6.43 -0.47 11.26
CA THR A 92 5.34 0.47 11.07
C THR A 92 5.02 0.60 9.59
N TRP A 93 3.76 0.33 9.27
CA TRP A 93 3.16 0.59 7.97
C TRP A 93 2.26 1.80 8.06
N ARG A 94 2.31 2.61 7.00
CA ARG A 94 1.47 3.80 6.85
C ARG A 94 0.87 3.78 5.45
N ILE A 95 -0.44 4.02 5.39
CA ILE A 95 -1.18 4.12 4.15
C ILE A 95 -1.98 5.42 4.16
N ALA A 96 -1.96 6.12 3.03
CA ALA A 96 -2.87 7.21 2.75
C ALA A 96 -3.54 7.01 1.40
N TYR A 97 -4.84 7.26 1.35
CA TYR A 97 -5.62 7.16 0.13
C TYR A 97 -6.67 8.26 0.08
N ILE A 98 -7.13 8.56 -1.13
CA ILE A 98 -8.27 9.44 -1.34
C ILE A 98 -9.53 8.58 -1.47
N GLN A 99 -10.58 8.96 -0.77
CA GLN A 99 -11.92 8.37 -0.85
C GLN A 99 -12.78 9.31 -1.70
N GLY A 100 -13.29 8.79 -2.81
CA GLY A 100 -14.32 9.44 -3.61
C GLY A 100 -15.73 9.14 -3.10
N GLY A 101 -16.74 9.60 -3.85
CA GLY A 101 -18.14 9.56 -3.46
C GLY A 101 -18.60 10.88 -2.85
N PHE A 102 -19.50 10.82 -1.87
CA PHE A 102 -19.97 12.00 -1.15
C PHE A 102 -18.82 12.63 -0.34
N ALA A 103 -18.52 13.90 -0.63
CA ALA A 103 -17.47 14.68 0.02
C ALA A 103 -16.07 14.00 -0.03
N LYS A 104 -15.44 14.06 -1.20
CA LYS A 104 -14.07 13.56 -1.44
C LYS A 104 -13.10 14.03 -0.34
N HIS A 105 -12.47 13.06 0.34
CA HIS A 105 -11.56 13.31 1.45
C HIS A 105 -10.38 12.32 1.43
N TYR A 106 -9.35 12.61 2.22
CA TYR A 106 -8.21 11.73 2.42
C TYR A 106 -8.41 10.90 3.68
N VAL A 107 -7.96 9.65 3.63
CA VAL A 107 -7.89 8.75 4.77
C VAL A 107 -6.43 8.42 5.04
N TYR A 108 -6.06 8.51 6.31
CA TYR A 108 -4.78 8.09 6.85
C TYR A 108 -4.99 6.87 7.73
N ALA A 109 -4.15 5.86 7.60
CA ALA A 109 -4.02 4.82 8.61
C ALA A 109 -2.54 4.47 8.85
N ASP A 110 -2.24 4.10 10.09
CA ASP A 110 -0.97 3.47 10.45
C ASP A 110 -1.18 2.27 11.38
N CYS A 111 -0.21 1.38 11.40
CA CYS A 111 -0.19 0.20 12.26
C CYS A 111 1.21 -0.39 12.34
N ASN A 112 1.43 -1.26 13.32
CA ASN A 112 2.60 -2.14 13.35
C ASN A 112 2.22 -3.52 12.82
N ILE A 113 3.01 -4.06 11.88
CA ILE A 113 2.85 -5.41 11.35
C ILE A 113 4.13 -6.20 11.64
N ILE A 114 4.00 -7.28 12.40
CA ILE A 114 5.09 -8.20 12.74
C ILE A 114 4.58 -9.62 12.47
N ASN A 115 5.24 -10.34 11.56
CA ASN A 115 4.78 -11.63 11.05
C ASN A 115 3.32 -11.51 10.59
N ASP A 116 2.44 -12.39 11.08
CA ASP A 116 1.01 -12.40 10.77
C ASP A 116 0.14 -11.63 11.77
N SER A 117 0.74 -10.70 12.53
CA SER A 117 0.04 -9.91 13.55
C SER A 117 0.07 -8.42 13.24
N ILE A 118 -1.07 -7.76 13.44
CA ILE A 118 -1.24 -6.32 13.35
C ILE A 118 -1.57 -5.74 14.73
N SER A 119 -0.96 -4.61 15.06
CA SER A 119 -1.16 -3.92 16.34
C SER A 119 -1.13 -2.41 16.15
N ASP A 120 -1.60 -1.68 17.16
CA ASP A 120 -1.64 -0.21 17.20
C ASP A 120 -2.24 0.44 15.96
N PHE A 121 -3.26 -0.18 15.38
CA PHE A 121 -3.94 0.37 14.23
C PHE A 121 -4.65 1.67 14.60
N LYS A 122 -4.35 2.73 13.86
CA LYS A 122 -5.00 4.03 13.98
C LYS A 122 -5.49 4.48 12.62
N ILE A 123 -6.57 5.24 12.61
CA ILE A 123 -7.16 5.78 11.40
C ILE A 123 -7.65 7.22 11.61
N SER A 124 -7.59 8.03 10.56
CA SER A 124 -8.16 9.39 10.52
C SER A 124 -8.69 9.69 9.13
N GLN A 125 -9.69 10.56 9.07
CA GLN A 125 -10.13 11.20 7.82
C GLN A 125 -9.78 12.68 7.87
N THR A 126 -9.50 13.30 6.72
CA THR A 126 -9.11 14.71 6.63
C THR A 126 -9.31 15.27 5.23
N ASN A 127 -9.40 16.60 5.12
CA ASN A 127 -9.35 17.31 3.83
C ASN A 127 -7.92 17.74 3.45
N LEU A 128 -6.93 17.49 4.31
CA LEU A 128 -5.53 17.73 4.02
C LEU A 128 -5.02 16.72 3.00
N LYS A 129 -4.22 17.19 2.03
CA LYS A 129 -3.58 16.29 1.06
C LYS A 129 -2.51 15.45 1.74
N LEU A 130 -2.64 14.13 1.64
CA LEU A 130 -1.70 13.15 2.21
C LEU A 130 -0.93 12.46 1.08
N GLU A 131 0.17 13.07 0.63
CA GLU A 131 0.88 12.65 -0.60
C GLU A 131 2.33 12.24 -0.36
N ASN A 132 2.91 12.54 0.81
CA ASN A 132 4.26 12.15 1.18
C ASN A 132 4.43 12.12 2.72
N ASN A 133 5.48 11.44 3.18
CA ASN A 133 5.74 11.27 4.61
C ASN A 133 6.02 12.61 5.33
N ASP A 134 6.76 13.54 4.71
CA ASP A 134 7.13 14.82 5.35
C ASP A 134 5.92 15.68 5.72
N SER A 135 4.97 15.81 4.78
CA SER A 135 3.74 16.56 5.01
C SER A 135 2.86 15.91 6.08
N ILE A 136 2.77 14.58 6.08
CA ILE A 136 2.02 13.82 7.08
C ILE A 136 2.65 13.98 8.46
N ASP A 137 3.96 13.81 8.57
CA ASP A 137 4.69 13.95 9.85
C ASP A 137 4.50 15.36 10.41
N LYS A 138 4.55 16.39 9.55
CA LYS A 138 4.20 17.76 9.95
C LYS A 138 2.75 17.89 10.44
N TYR A 139 1.78 17.30 9.74
CA TYR A 139 0.37 17.38 10.18
C TYR A 139 0.10 16.66 11.49
N LEU A 140 0.81 15.54 11.76
CA LEU A 140 0.75 14.83 13.03
C LEU A 140 1.37 15.68 14.15
N ALA A 141 2.55 16.25 13.93
CA ALA A 141 3.23 17.12 14.89
C ALA A 141 2.41 18.37 15.24
N ASP A 142 1.81 19.00 14.23
CA ASP A 142 0.93 20.17 14.37
C ASP A 142 -0.45 19.84 14.94
N LYS A 143 -0.77 18.55 15.19
CA LYS A 143 -2.11 18.07 15.59
C LYS A 143 -3.23 18.41 14.59
N LYS A 144 -2.89 18.62 13.32
CA LYS A 144 -3.84 18.83 12.21
C LYS A 144 -4.39 17.52 11.64
N LEU A 145 -3.65 16.43 11.85
CA LEU A 145 -4.06 15.05 11.61
C LEU A 145 -4.05 14.32 12.95
N ILE A 146 -5.20 13.78 13.38
CA ILE A 146 -5.33 13.15 14.71
C ILE A 146 -5.89 11.73 14.54
N PRO A 147 -5.03 10.73 14.28
CA PRO A 147 -5.44 9.34 14.17
C PRO A 147 -6.02 8.83 15.49
N LYS A 148 -7.14 8.12 15.41
CA LYS A 148 -7.78 7.46 16.53
C LYS A 148 -7.40 5.98 16.53
N LYS A 149 -6.98 5.46 17.68
CA LYS A 149 -6.73 4.03 17.86
C LYS A 149 -8.05 3.28 17.70
N VAL A 150 -8.03 2.19 16.94
CA VAL A 150 -9.18 1.29 16.77
C VAL A 150 -8.79 -0.06 17.33
N GLU A 151 -9.65 -0.62 18.18
CA GLU A 151 -9.47 -1.97 18.67
C GLU A 151 -9.81 -2.98 17.56
N ILE A 152 -8.82 -3.81 17.22
CA ILE A 152 -9.01 -4.89 16.26
C ILE A 152 -9.30 -6.16 17.07
N ILE A 153 -10.56 -6.54 17.17
CA ILE A 153 -10.95 -7.83 17.72
C ILE A 153 -10.90 -8.83 16.57
N ILE A 154 -9.83 -9.64 16.45
CA ILE A 154 -9.77 -10.73 15.48
C ILE A 154 -10.52 -11.92 16.09
N ASN A 155 -11.64 -12.32 15.47
CA ASN A 155 -12.39 -13.55 15.80
C ASN A 155 -12.03 -14.60 14.77
#